data_AF-A0A516V6M1-F1
#
_entry.id   AF-A0A516V6M1-F1
#
_cell.length_a   1.000
_cell.length_b   1.000
_cell.length_c   1.000
_cell.angle_alpha   90.00
_cell.angle_beta   90.00
_cell.angle_gamma   90.00
#
_symmetry.space_group_name_H-M   'P 1'
#
loop_
_entity.id
_entity.type
_entity.pdbx_description
1 polymer ?
#
loop_
_entity_poly.entity_id
_entity_poly.type
_entity_poly.pdbx_seq_one_letter_code
_entity_poly.pdbx_strand_id
1 'polypeptide(L)'
;MLGEIESWDNGWHGVSLGMSTQEIDQLIALLLRIRDDPNQHFHISGDYSGSGGIGDIEFYVSNADTNGNLHLSGLALPPGDQIPVR
;
A
#
# COMPACT_ATOMS: atom_id res chain seq x y z
N MET A 1 9.86 -7.96 -3.82
CA MET A 1 8.48 -7.67 -3.40
C MET A 1 7.56 -8.68 -4.07
N LEU A 2 6.50 -9.10 -3.39
CA LEU A 2 5.47 -10.01 -3.89
C LEU A 2 4.13 -9.27 -3.88
N GLY A 3 3.39 -9.34 -4.98
CA GLY A 3 2.06 -8.72 -5.10
C GLY A 3 1.00 -9.76 -5.43
N GLU A 4 -0.08 -9.77 -4.65
CA GLU A 4 -1.20 -10.73 -4.81
C GLU A 4 -2.54 -9.99 -4.86
N ILE A 5 -3.43 -10.46 -5.75
CA ILE A 5 -4.83 -10.02 -5.82
C ILE A 5 -5.72 -11.18 -5.40
N GLU A 6 -6.63 -10.91 -4.47
CA GLU A 6 -7.66 -11.86 -4.04
C GLU A 6 -9.05 -11.35 -4.48
N SER A 7 -9.87 -12.22 -5.06
CA SER A 7 -11.30 -11.96 -5.23
C SER A 7 -12.04 -12.34 -3.95
N TRP A 8 -12.88 -11.45 -3.43
CA TRP A 8 -13.77 -11.76 -2.29
C TRP A 8 -15.18 -12.17 -2.73
N ASP A 9 -15.38 -12.40 -4.03
CA ASP A 9 -16.64 -12.86 -4.66
C ASP A 9 -17.88 -12.01 -4.33
N ASN A 10 -17.66 -10.76 -3.92
CA ASN A 10 -18.69 -9.78 -3.59
C ASN A 10 -18.52 -8.45 -4.36
N GLY A 11 -17.70 -8.48 -5.41
CA GLY A 11 -17.34 -7.31 -6.23
C GLY A 11 -16.14 -6.51 -5.71
N TRP A 12 -15.58 -6.87 -4.56
CA TRP A 12 -14.34 -6.29 -4.04
C TRP A 12 -13.15 -7.23 -4.22
N HIS A 13 -11.98 -6.61 -4.33
CA HIS A 13 -10.71 -7.30 -4.41
C HIS A 13 -9.79 -6.85 -3.27
N GLY A 14 -9.07 -7.80 -2.70
CA GLY A 14 -7.95 -7.55 -1.80
C GLY A 14 -6.66 -7.42 -2.58
N VAL A 15 -5.76 -6.55 -2.12
CA VAL A 15 -4.38 -6.44 -2.61
C VAL A 15 -3.43 -6.61 -1.43
N SER A 16 -2.52 -7.58 -1.56
CA SER A 16 -1.49 -7.86 -0.55
C SER A 16 -0.10 -7.64 -1.13
N LEU A 17 0.76 -6.94 -0.36
CA LEU A 17 2.15 -6.69 -0.71
C LEU A 17 3.08 -7.32 0.33
N GLY A 18 3.80 -8.36 -0.07
CA GLY A 18 4.90 -8.95 0.70
C GLY A 18 6.21 -8.22 0.41
N MET A 19 6.84 -7.67 1.44
CA MET A 19 8.07 -6.88 1.32
C MET A 19 9.19 -7.42 2.20
N SER A 20 10.42 -7.36 1.70
CA SER A 20 11.61 -7.51 2.54
C SER A 20 11.83 -6.28 3.42
N THR A 21 12.63 -6.39 4.47
CA THR A 21 12.96 -5.25 5.36
C THR A 21 13.61 -4.09 4.60
N GLN A 22 14.46 -4.39 3.62
CA GLN A 22 15.11 -3.40 2.77
C GLN A 22 14.10 -2.64 1.90
N GLU A 23 13.11 -3.35 1.35
CA GLU A 23 12.04 -2.73 0.57
C GLU A 23 11.11 -1.88 1.46
N ILE A 24 10.90 -2.27 2.72
CA ILE A 24 10.18 -1.46 3.71
C ILE A 24 10.94 -0.15 3.96
N ASP A 25 12.25 -0.20 4.19
CA ASP A 25 13.07 1.00 4.40
C ASP A 25 13.01 1.94 3.20
N GLN A 26 13.06 1.38 1.97
CA GLN A 26 12.89 2.15 0.75
C GLN A 26 11.50 2.78 0.62
N LEU A 27 10.44 2.03 0.94
CA LEU A 27 9.06 2.54 0.92
C LEU A 27 8.90 3.70 1.91
N ILE A 28 9.44 3.57 3.13
CA ILE A 28 9.43 4.64 4.14
C ILE A 28 10.11 5.90 3.58
N ALA A 29 11.29 5.76 2.96
CA ALA A 29 12.00 6.90 2.37
C ALA A 29 11.19 7.58 1.26
N LEU A 30 10.52 6.82 0.39
CA LEU A 30 9.67 7.35 -0.68
C LEU A 30 8.42 8.06 -0.12
N LEU A 31 7.79 7.50 0.92
CA LEU A 31 6.65 8.13 1.60
C LEU A 31 7.05 9.45 2.26
N LEU A 32 8.20 9.49 2.94
CA LEU A 32 8.74 10.74 3.49
C LEU A 32 9.03 11.76 2.39
N ARG A 33 9.54 11.31 1.23
CA ARG A 33 9.82 12.19 0.09
C ARG A 33 8.57 12.87 -0.46
N ILE A 34 7.50 12.12 -0.72
CA ILE A 34 6.25 12.72 -1.26
C ILE A 34 5.53 13.57 -0.22
N ARG A 35 5.71 13.29 1.07
CA ARG A 35 5.21 14.19 2.14
C ARG A 35 5.92 15.55 2.10
N ASP A 36 7.23 15.55 1.85
CA ASP A 36 8.03 16.79 1.83
C ASP A 36 7.92 17.54 0.49
N ASP A 37 7.60 16.85 -0.62
CA ASP A 37 7.30 17.43 -1.93
C ASP A 37 5.99 16.83 -2.51
N PRO A 38 4.81 17.40 -2.17
CA PRO A 38 3.50 16.86 -2.54
C PRO A 38 3.19 16.81 -4.04
N ASN A 39 4.02 17.44 -4.87
CA ASN A 39 3.88 17.37 -6.34
C ASN A 39 4.49 16.10 -6.93
N GLN A 40 5.20 15.31 -6.12
CA GLN A 40 5.79 14.04 -6.52
C GLN A 40 4.84 12.87 -6.22
N HIS A 41 5.08 11.78 -6.94
CA HIS A 41 4.46 10.48 -6.74
C HIS A 41 5.51 9.40 -7.02
N PHE A 42 5.24 8.17 -6.60
CA PHE A 42 6.08 7.03 -6.95
C PHE A 42 5.22 5.80 -7.22
N HIS A 43 5.83 4.82 -7.88
CA HIS A 43 5.18 3.60 -8.30
C HIS A 43 5.87 2.37 -7.72
N ILE A 44 5.08 1.34 -7.46
CA ILE A 44 5.53 -0.04 -7.34
C ILE A 44 4.97 -0.77 -8.56
N SER A 45 5.86 -1.19 -9.46
CA SER A 45 5.48 -1.74 -10.75
C SER A 45 5.94 -3.19 -10.91
N GLY A 46 5.12 -4.01 -11.58
CA GLY A 46 5.50 -5.34 -12.02
C GLY A 46 6.35 -5.30 -13.30
N ASP A 47 6.72 -6.48 -13.81
CA ASP A 47 7.38 -6.61 -15.12
C ASP A 47 6.40 -6.68 -16.30
N TYR A 48 5.09 -6.59 -16.01
CA TYR A 48 3.98 -6.65 -16.97
C TYR A 48 3.97 -7.92 -17.84
N SER A 49 4.48 -9.04 -17.30
CA SER A 49 4.57 -10.30 -18.02
C SER A 49 3.60 -11.36 -17.47
N GLY A 50 3.45 -12.47 -18.20
CA GLY A 50 2.67 -13.63 -17.75
C GLY A 50 1.15 -13.49 -17.87
N SER A 51 0.41 -14.14 -16.97
CA SER A 51 -1.05 -14.28 -17.02
C SER A 51 -1.84 -13.06 -16.52
N GLY A 52 -1.16 -11.96 -16.21
CA GLY A 52 -1.76 -10.77 -15.59
C GLY A 52 -1.77 -10.82 -14.06
N GLY A 53 -2.05 -9.67 -13.43
CA GLY A 53 -1.98 -9.47 -11.98
C GLY A 53 -1.88 -7.99 -11.63
N ILE A 54 -1.14 -7.66 -10.57
CA ILE A 54 -0.81 -6.26 -10.22
C ILE A 54 0.21 -5.74 -11.22
N GLY A 55 -0.18 -4.75 -12.02
CA GLY A 55 0.73 -4.07 -12.94
C GLY A 55 1.45 -2.89 -12.29
N ASP A 56 0.71 -2.07 -11.53
CA ASP A 56 1.21 -0.83 -10.95
C ASP A 56 0.41 -0.44 -9.70
N ILE A 57 1.11 0.10 -8.69
CA ILE A 57 0.52 0.73 -7.52
C ILE A 57 1.17 2.10 -7.37
N GLU A 58 0.37 3.15 -7.51
CA GLU A 58 0.80 4.54 -7.39
C GLU A 58 0.55 5.08 -5.98
N PHE A 59 1.52 5.80 -5.44
CA PHE A 59 1.41 6.55 -4.19
C PHE A 59 1.66 8.03 -4.44
N TYR A 60 0.71 8.86 -4.00
CA TYR A 60 0.75 10.32 -4.14
C TYR A 60 0.04 10.99 -2.95
N VAL A 61 0.26 12.29 -2.78
CA VAL A 61 -0.46 13.11 -1.80
C VAL A 61 -1.77 13.62 -2.42
N SER A 62 -2.91 13.23 -1.86
CA SER A 62 -4.21 13.67 -2.36
C SER A 62 -4.50 15.14 -2.04
N ASN A 63 -5.33 15.78 -2.86
CA ASN A 63 -5.85 17.11 -2.58
C ASN A 63 -6.85 17.07 -1.41
N ALA A 64 -6.83 18.10 -0.57
CA ALA A 64 -7.63 18.18 0.66
C ALA A 64 -9.16 18.04 0.44
N ASP A 65 -9.66 18.36 -0.75
CA ASP A 65 -11.09 18.30 -1.08
C ASP A 65 -11.54 16.95 -1.65
N THR A 66 -10.65 15.95 -1.68
CA THR A 66 -10.96 14.62 -2.24
C THR A 66 -11.47 13.69 -1.14
N ASN A 67 -12.68 13.15 -1.31
CA ASN A 67 -13.18 12.09 -0.43
C ASN A 67 -12.41 10.78 -0.70
N GLY A 68 -11.66 10.30 0.28
CA GLY A 68 -11.01 8.99 0.22
C GLY A 68 -12.03 7.85 0.26
N ASN A 69 -11.77 6.79 -0.50
CA ASN A 69 -12.56 5.55 -0.51
C ASN A 69 -11.91 4.41 0.30
N LEU A 70 -10.72 4.65 0.85
CA LEU A 70 -9.96 3.72 1.69
C LEU A 70 -9.61 4.38 3.03
N HIS A 71 -9.41 3.58 4.07
CA HIS A 71 -9.03 4.05 5.40
C HIS A 71 -7.77 3.32 5.88
N LEU A 72 -6.87 4.04 6.56
CA LEU A 72 -5.74 3.42 7.26
C LEU A 72 -6.24 2.90 8.61
N SER A 73 -6.11 1.59 8.82
CA SER A 73 -6.36 0.94 10.10
C SER A 73 -5.04 0.67 10.84
N GLY A 74 -5.16 0.25 12.10
CA GLY A 74 -4.00 -0.16 12.90
C GLY A 74 -3.46 -1.54 12.49
N LEU A 75 -2.50 -2.04 13.27
CA LEU A 75 -1.96 -3.38 13.10
C LEU A 75 -3.09 -4.43 13.15
N ALA A 76 -3.00 -5.44 12.28
CA ALA A 76 -3.84 -6.62 12.37
C ALA A 76 -3.41 -7.42 13.62
N LEU A 77 -4.13 -7.25 14.72
CA LEU A 77 -3.89 -7.97 15.96
C LEU A 77 -4.77 -9.22 16.04
N PRO A 78 -4.23 -10.37 16.46
CA PRO A 78 -5.06 -11.49 16.83
C PRO A 78 -5.93 -11.14 18.05
N PRO A 79 -7.08 -11.82 18.25
CA PRO A 79 -7.92 -11.60 19.42
C PRO A 79 -7.13 -11.74 20.73
N GLY A 80 -7.14 -10.71 21.57
CA GLY A 80 -6.48 -10.72 22.90
C GLY A 80 -5.17 -9.92 22.98
N ASP A 81 -4.58 -9.53 21.85
CA ASP A 81 -3.42 -8.63 21.85
C ASP A 81 -3.85 -7.17 21.97
N GLN A 82 -3.20 -6.42 22.88
CA GLN A 82 -3.36 -4.97 23.04
C GLN A 82 -2.15 -4.25 22.44
N ILE A 83 -2.40 -3.13 21.75
CA ILE A 83 -1.32 -2.23 21.30
C ILE A 83 -0.66 -1.62 22.56
N PRO A 84 0.68 -1.68 22.72
CA PRO A 84 1.34 -0.90 23.76
C PRO A 84 1.07 0.58 23.51
N VAL A 85 0.38 1.22 24.44
CA VAL A 85 0.17 2.67 24.41
C VAL A 85 1.55 3.33 24.49
N ARG A 86 1.96 4.05 23.45
CA ARG A 86 3.11 4.95 23.47
C ARG A 86 2.65 6.36 23.77
#